data_AF-A0A4Q2YNB2-F1
#
_entry.id   AF-A0A4Q2YNB2-F1
#
_cell.length_a   1.000
_cell.length_b   1.000
_cell.length_c   1.000
_cell.angle_alpha   90.00
_cell.angle_beta   90.00
_cell.angle_gamma   90.00
#
_symmetry.space_group_name_H-M   'P 1'
#
loop_
_entity.id
_entity.type
_entity.pdbx_description
1 polymer ?
#
loop_
_entity_poly.entity_id
_entity_poly.type
_entity_poly.pdbx_seq_one_letter_code
_entity_poly.pdbx_strand_id
1 'polypeptide(L)'
;KEWPTTRDNVVFELGFFMGRLGKARSFLVERRGEEVKLPSDLLGLTTLAYRWSGDQKELSAAIAPVANRLRQIFSDLGPNN
;
A
#
# COMPACT_ATOMS: atom_id res chain seq x y z
N LYS A 1 -4.66 -16.31 13.18
CA LYS A 1 -5.60 -15.21 12.93
C LYS A 1 -5.96 -15.29 11.46
N GLU A 2 -7.23 -15.50 11.12
CA GLU A 2 -7.65 -15.60 9.71
C GLU A 2 -7.78 -14.18 9.18
N TRP A 3 -6.92 -13.84 8.22
CA TRP A 3 -6.89 -12.54 7.58
C TRP A 3 -7.85 -12.55 6.39
N PRO A 4 -8.57 -11.46 6.11
CA PRO A 4 -9.43 -11.40 4.94
C PRO A 4 -8.60 -11.67 3.69
N THR A 5 -9.12 -12.48 2.77
CA THR A 5 -8.51 -12.72 1.47
C THR A 5 -8.49 -11.41 0.68
N THR A 6 -7.33 -11.09 0.10
CA THR A 6 -7.19 -9.95 -0.80
C THR A 6 -8.19 -10.08 -1.95
N ARG A 7 -8.90 -9.00 -2.30
CA ARG A 7 -9.73 -9.02 -3.52
C ARG A 7 -8.85 -9.29 -4.74
N ASP A 8 -9.31 -10.14 -5.65
CA ASP A 8 -8.53 -10.53 -6.84
C ASP A 8 -8.06 -9.33 -7.65
N ASN A 9 -8.89 -8.29 -7.77
CA ASN A 9 -8.54 -7.06 -8.50
C ASN A 9 -7.31 -6.34 -7.89
N VAL A 10 -7.14 -6.37 -6.57
CA VAL A 10 -6.00 -5.72 -5.90
C VAL A 10 -4.70 -6.45 -6.23
N VAL A 11 -4.73 -7.79 -6.32
CA VAL A 11 -3.57 -8.60 -6.75
C VAL A 11 -3.24 -8.32 -8.21
N PHE A 12 -4.26 -8.27 -9.08
CA PHE A 12 -4.08 -7.98 -10.50
C PHE A 12 -3.51 -6.57 -10.76
N GLU A 13 -4.12 -5.54 -10.18
CA GLU A 13 -3.68 -4.14 -10.31
C GLU A 13 -2.26 -3.96 -9.77
N LEU A 14 -1.96 -4.57 -8.62
CA LEU A 14 -0.62 -4.53 -8.04
C LEU A 14 0.41 -5.19 -8.96
N GLY A 15 0.10 -6.37 -9.52
CA GLY A 15 0.95 -7.03 -10.51
C GLY A 15 1.18 -6.16 -11.76
N PHE A 16 0.13 -5.49 -12.24
CA PHE A 16 0.20 -4.56 -13.37
C PHE A 16 1.10 -3.35 -13.06
N PHE A 17 0.95 -2.72 -11.89
CA PHE A 17 1.81 -1.62 -11.46
C PHE A 17 3.26 -2.05 -11.30
N MET A 18 3.51 -3.22 -10.72
CA MET A 18 4.85 -3.78 -10.61
C MET A 18 5.49 -4.02 -11.98
N GLY A 19 4.72 -4.50 -12.96
CA GLY A 19 5.20 -4.68 -14.33
C GLY A 19 5.58 -3.37 -15.02
N ARG A 20 4.82 -2.28 -14.77
CA ARG A 20 5.03 -0.99 -15.44
C ARG A 20 5.99 -0.04 -14.71
N LEU A 21 5.98 -0.04 -13.38
CA LEU A 21 6.70 0.89 -12.51
C LEU A 21 7.82 0.21 -11.73
N GLY A 22 7.82 -1.11 -11.63
CA GLY A 22 8.74 -1.86 -10.79
C GLY A 22 8.29 -1.95 -9.33
N LYS A 23 8.85 -2.94 -8.64
CA LYS A 23 8.53 -3.28 -7.24
C LYS A 23 8.79 -2.13 -6.26
N ALA A 24 9.85 -1.35 -6.46
CA ALA A 24 10.21 -0.23 -5.58
C ALA A 24 9.28 0.99 -5.70
N ARG A 25 8.49 1.07 -6.78
CA ARG A 25 7.55 2.17 -7.07
C ARG A 25 6.08 1.74 -6.93
N SER A 26 5.84 0.54 -6.41
CA SER A 26 4.51 -0.03 -6.18
C SER A 26 4.29 -0.24 -4.69
N PHE A 27 3.12 0.15 -4.18
CA PHE A 27 2.85 0.20 -2.74
C PHE A 27 1.46 -0.37 -2.44
N LEU A 28 1.35 -1.06 -1.31
CA LEU A 28 0.06 -1.43 -0.75
C LEU A 28 -0.20 -0.55 0.48
N VAL A 29 -1.38 0.04 0.56
CA VAL A 29 -1.81 0.80 1.73
C VAL A 29 -2.96 0.07 2.41
N GLU A 30 -2.78 -0.29 3.67
CA GLU A 30 -3.76 -1.07 4.43
C GLU A 30 -4.05 -0.47 5.80
N ARG A 31 -5.22 -0.78 6.36
CA ARG A 31 -5.55 -0.39 7.74
C ARG A 31 -4.83 -1.33 8.70
N ARG A 32 -4.18 -0.79 9.71
CA ARG A 32 -3.45 -1.57 10.72
C ARG A 32 -4.42 -2.54 11.43
N GLY A 33 -4.05 -3.81 11.49
CA GLY A 33 -4.90 -4.85 12.08
C GLY A 33 -5.98 -5.40 11.15
N GLU A 34 -5.99 -4.97 9.88
CA GLU A 34 -6.69 -5.59 8.74
C GLU A 34 -5.65 -6.03 7.69
N GLU A 35 -4.52 -6.57 8.16
CA GLU A 35 -3.46 -7.07 7.29
C GLU A 35 -4.03 -8.11 6.33
N VAL A 36 -3.70 -7.98 5.05
CA VAL A 36 -4.26 -8.87 4.03
C VAL A 36 -3.23 -9.92 3.66
N LYS A 37 -3.68 -11.18 3.49
CA LYS A 37 -2.79 -12.25 3.03
C LYS A 37 -2.43 -12.02 1.56
N LEU A 38 -1.22 -11.55 1.32
CA LEU A 38 -0.66 -11.41 -0.02
C LEU A 38 -0.09 -12.76 -0.52
N PRO A 39 -0.22 -13.05 -1.83
CA PRO A 39 0.55 -14.10 -2.50
C PRO A 39 2.05 -13.96 -2.23
N SER A 40 2.77 -15.08 -2.15
CA SER A 40 4.23 -15.09 -1.89
C SER A 40 5.03 -14.32 -2.93
N ASP A 41 4.57 -14.29 -4.18
CA ASP A 41 5.20 -13.56 -5.28
C ASP A 41 5.15 -12.03 -5.10
N LEU A 42 4.27 -11.55 -4.22
CA LEU A 42 4.12 -10.15 -3.84
C LEU A 42 4.87 -9.81 -2.53
N LEU A 43 5.57 -10.78 -1.91
CA LEU A 43 6.40 -10.54 -0.72
C LEU A 43 7.59 -9.62 -1.05
N GLY A 44 7.79 -8.60 -0.23
CA GLY A 44 8.83 -7.57 -0.40
C GLY A 44 8.34 -6.31 -1.11
N LEU A 45 7.05 -6.18 -1.40
CA LEU A 45 6.43 -4.89 -1.68
C LEU A 45 6.56 -3.96 -0.45
N THR A 46 6.64 -2.65 -0.68
CA THR A 46 6.50 -1.70 0.42
C THR A 46 5.03 -1.59 0.80
N THR A 47 4.66 -2.17 1.94
CA THR A 47 3.33 -2.01 2.55
C THR A 47 3.37 -0.89 3.57
N LEU A 48 2.43 0.05 3.47
CA LEU A 48 2.23 1.14 4.41
C LEU A 48 0.92 0.94 5.16
N ALA A 49 0.96 1.06 6.48
CA ALA A 49 -0.22 0.89 7.31
C ALA A 49 -0.68 2.22 7.92
N TYR A 50 -1.99 2.42 8.02
CA TYR A 50 -2.59 3.54 8.75
C TYR A 50 -3.53 3.06 9.85
N ARG A 51 -3.67 3.84 10.93
CA ARG A 51 -4.64 3.56 12.00
C ARG A 51 -5.82 4.50 11.84
N TRP A 52 -6.98 3.93 11.57
CA TRP A 52 -8.23 4.65 11.43
C TRP A 52 -9.30 4.03 12.32
N SER A 53 -10.12 4.85 12.97
CA SER A 53 -11.20 4.44 13.86
C SER A 53 -12.47 4.01 13.10
N GLY A 54 -12.65 4.52 11.88
CA GLY A 54 -13.89 4.43 11.10
C GLY A 54 -14.61 5.78 10.96
N ASP A 55 -14.21 6.81 11.72
CA ASP A 55 -14.76 8.16 11.57
C ASP A 55 -14.14 8.86 10.34
N GLN A 56 -14.98 9.19 9.36
CA GLN A 56 -14.57 9.88 8.14
C GLN A 56 -13.88 11.22 8.41
N LYS A 57 -14.22 11.91 9.51
CA LYS A 57 -13.58 13.18 9.88
C LYS A 57 -12.11 12.99 10.27
N GLU A 58 -11.74 11.81 10.75
CA GLU A 58 -10.38 11.48 11.18
C GLU A 58 -9.54 10.84 10.07
N LEU A 59 -10.15 10.41 8.96
CA LEU A 59 -9.47 9.66 7.90
C LEU A 59 -8.30 10.44 7.29
N SER A 60 -8.48 11.75 7.07
CA SER A 60 -7.43 12.61 6.53
C SER A 60 -6.20 12.63 7.45
N ALA A 61 -6.43 12.80 8.76
CA ALA A 61 -5.36 12.78 9.76
C ALA A 61 -4.70 11.39 9.87
N ALA A 62 -5.50 10.33 9.77
CA ALA A 62 -5.03 8.95 9.79
C ALA A 62 -4.12 8.60 8.60
N ILE A 63 -4.42 9.13 7.41
CA ILE A 63 -3.67 8.88 6.17
C ILE A 63 -2.47 9.83 6.00
N ALA A 64 -2.46 10.99 6.65
CA ALA A 64 -1.37 11.97 6.51
C ALA A 64 0.05 11.39 6.68
N PRO A 65 0.33 10.49 7.65
CA PRO A 65 1.63 9.84 7.75
C PRO A 65 1.99 8.98 6.53
N VAL A 66 1.03 8.26 5.96
CA VAL A 66 1.21 7.46 4.74
C VAL A 66 1.54 8.36 3.55
N ALA A 67 0.78 9.44 3.38
CA ALA A 67 1.00 10.40 2.30
C ALA A 67 2.39 11.06 2.40
N ASN A 68 2.81 11.42 3.61
CA ASN A 68 4.15 11.98 3.84
C ASN A 68 5.25 10.96 3.52
N ARG A 69 5.06 9.69 3.87
CA ARG A 69 6.02 8.63 3.54
C ARG A 69 6.12 8.39 2.04
N LEU A 70 4.99 8.35 1.33
CA LEU A 70 4.96 8.25 -0.12
C LEU A 70 5.70 9.43 -0.78
N ARG A 71 5.46 10.66 -0.30
CA ARG A 71 6.16 11.86 -0.80
C ARG A 71 7.68 11.74 -0.66
N GLN A 72 8.17 11.26 0.48
CA GLN A 72 9.60 11.02 0.68
C GLN A 72 10.14 10.02 -0.34
N ILE A 73 9.49 8.85 -0.45
CA ILE A 73 9.91 7.80 -1.39
C ILE A 73 9.91 8.32 -2.84
N PHE A 74 8.90 9.09 -3.24
CA PHE A 74 8.85 9.66 -4.60
C PHE A 74 9.95 10.68 -4.84
N SER A 75 10.29 11.47 -3.83
CA SER A 75 11.39 12.44 -3.90
C SER A 75 12.75 11.73 -4.05
N ASP A 76 12.93 10.64 -3.30
CA ASP A 76 14.17 9.84 -3.31
C ASP A 76 14.36 9.07 -4.63
N LEU A 77 13.27 8.50 -5.17
CA LEU A 77 13.31 7.72 -6.42
C LEU A 77 13.31 8.59 -7.67
N GLY A 78 12.80 9.83 -7.60
CA GLY A 78 12.68 10.73 -8.73
C GLY A 78 11.73 10.24 -9.83
N PRO A 79 11.69 10.91 -11.00
CA PRO A 79 10.84 10.52 -12.12
C PRO A 79 11.19 9.11 -12.66
N ASN A 80 10.19 8.46 -13.27
CA ASN A 80 10.38 7.16 -13.92
C ASN A 80 10.69 7.40 -15.41
N ASN A 81 11.97 7.35 -15.79
CA ASN A 81 12.44 7.56 -17.16
C ASN A 81 12.38 6.28 -17.99
#